data_AF-A0A935ETP5-F1
#
_entry.id   AF-A0A935ETP5-F1
#
_cell.length_a   1.000
_cell.length_b   1.000
_cell.length_c   1.000
_cell.angle_alpha   90.00
_cell.angle_beta   90.00
_cell.angle_gamma   90.00
#
_symmetry.space_group_name_H-M   'P 1'
#
loop_
_entity.id
_entity.type
_entity.pdbx_description
1 polymer ?
#
loop_
_entity_poly.entity_id
_entity_poly.type
_entity_poly.pdbx_seq_one_letter_code
_entity_poly.pdbx_strand_id
1 'polypeptide(L)'
;MPAAAESTPRLCPHLAPALGELLRQGANIVAALPLAWSRVDLEVTLDSGPPLAKLPAQLMATTIQTWTNSDPHYPLAQGLVCPSCRHSLG
;
A
#
# COMPACT_ATOMS: atom_id res chain seq x y z
N MET A 1 -15.75 18.91 16.78
CA MET A 1 -14.88 19.25 15.62
C MET A 1 -14.89 18.05 14.68
N PRO A 2 -15.53 18.08 13.50
CA PRO A 2 -15.32 17.04 12.50
C PRO A 2 -14.47 17.63 11.38
N ALA A 3 -13.16 17.38 11.41
CA ALA A 3 -12.26 17.66 10.30
C ALA A 3 -11.46 16.38 10.08
N ALA A 4 -11.84 15.65 9.02
CA ALA A 4 -10.99 14.80 8.19
C ALA A 4 -11.89 13.87 7.35
N ALA A 5 -12.72 14.45 6.48
CA ALA A 5 -12.95 13.82 5.19
C ALA A 5 -11.72 14.15 4.32
N GLU A 6 -10.55 13.72 4.78
CA GLU A 6 -9.28 14.05 4.15
C GLU A 6 -9.01 12.96 3.12
N SER A 7 -9.37 13.30 1.89
CA SER A 7 -8.88 12.76 0.63
C SER A 7 -8.16 11.43 0.76
N THR A 8 -8.88 10.33 0.57
CA THR A 8 -8.24 9.04 0.29
C THR A 8 -7.23 9.30 -0.82
N PRO A 9 -5.94 9.13 -0.57
CA PRO A 9 -4.92 9.50 -1.54
C PRO A 9 -5.21 8.71 -2.82
N ARG A 10 -5.15 9.38 -3.98
CA ARG A 10 -5.49 8.73 -5.25
C ARG A 10 -4.39 7.72 -5.61
N LEU A 11 -4.53 6.51 -5.07
CA LEU A 11 -3.74 5.35 -5.45
C LEU A 11 -3.93 5.05 -6.93
N CYS A 12 -2.92 4.45 -7.53
CA CYS A 12 -2.98 4.12 -8.94
C CYS A 12 -4.05 3.04 -9.17
N PRO A 13 -4.67 3.01 -10.36
CA PRO A 13 -5.69 2.02 -10.68
C PRO A 13 -5.17 0.58 -10.61
N HIS A 14 -3.85 0.37 -10.65
CA HIS A 14 -3.24 -0.94 -10.47
C HIS A 14 -3.30 -1.41 -9.00
N LEU A 15 -3.03 -0.52 -8.03
CA LEU A 15 -3.04 -0.87 -6.61
C LEU A 15 -4.41 -0.71 -5.95
N ALA A 16 -5.33 0.05 -6.54
CA ALA A 16 -6.68 0.26 -6.02
C ALA A 16 -7.43 -1.06 -5.74
N PRO A 17 -7.37 -2.10 -6.61
CA PRO A 17 -8.01 -3.39 -6.34
C PRO A 17 -7.37 -4.13 -5.16
N ALA A 18 -6.04 -4.04 -4.99
CA ALA A 18 -5.33 -4.61 -3.85
C ALA A 18 -5.67 -3.91 -2.54
N LEU A 19 -5.70 -2.58 -2.54
CA LEU A 19 -6.18 -1.80 -1.39
C LEU A 19 -7.63 -2.18 -1.05
N GLY A 20 -8.53 -2.24 -2.05
CA GLY A 20 -9.93 -2.58 -1.84
C GLY A 20 -10.14 -3.97 -1.24
N GLU A 21 -9.30 -4.94 -1.59
CA GLU A 21 -9.27 -6.26 -0.96
C GLU A 21 -8.82 -6.17 0.51
N LEU A 22 -7.73 -5.46 0.79
CA LEU A 22 -7.18 -5.33 2.14
C LEU A 22 -8.14 -4.62 3.09
N LEU A 23 -8.79 -3.54 2.62
CA LEU A 23 -9.85 -2.86 3.38
C LEU A 23 -11.03 -3.79 3.68
N ARG A 24 -11.41 -4.66 2.73
CA ARG A 24 -12.48 -5.65 2.94
C ARG A 24 -12.08 -6.74 3.93
N GLN A 25 -10.78 -7.06 4.00
CA GLN A 25 -10.22 -8.00 4.97
C GLN A 25 -10.08 -7.38 6.38
N GLY A 26 -10.36 -6.08 6.53
CA GLY A 26 -10.38 -5.37 7.81
C GLY A 26 -9.14 -4.53 8.08
N ALA A 27 -8.24 -4.36 7.11
CA ALA A 27 -7.11 -3.43 7.24
C ALA A 27 -7.61 -1.99 7.21
N ASN A 28 -6.95 -1.10 7.95
CA ASN A 28 -7.28 0.33 7.98
C ASN A 28 -6.12 1.16 7.45
N ILE A 29 -6.42 2.20 6.67
CA ILE A 29 -5.41 3.17 6.24
C ILE A 29 -5.04 4.03 7.45
N VAL A 30 -3.79 3.94 7.89
CA VAL A 30 -3.25 4.74 9.00
C VAL A 30 -2.48 5.96 8.52
N ALA A 31 -1.88 5.88 7.33
CA ALA A 31 -1.17 6.99 6.74
C ALA A 31 -1.20 6.93 5.21
N ALA A 32 -1.05 8.11 4.61
CA ALA A 32 -1.11 8.35 3.18
C ALA A 32 -0.11 9.45 2.87
N LEU A 33 1.17 9.10 2.76
CA LEU A 33 2.25 10.06 2.71
C LEU A 33 2.99 9.99 1.38
N PRO A 34 3.33 11.13 0.76
CA PRO A 34 4.32 11.12 -0.30
C PRO A 34 5.66 10.68 0.29
N LEU A 35 6.35 9.76 -0.39
CA LEU A 35 7.66 9.28 0.03
C LEU A 35 8.64 10.46 0.10
N ALA A 36 9.43 10.51 1.17
CA ALA A 36 10.30 11.64 1.50
C ALA A 36 11.31 12.01 0.39
N TRP A 37 11.58 11.08 -0.54
CA TRP A 37 12.55 11.24 -1.62
C TRP A 37 11.92 11.41 -3.02
N SER A 38 10.59 11.38 -3.14
CA SER A 38 9.90 11.60 -4.42
C SER A 38 8.53 12.24 -4.22
N ARG A 39 8.30 13.37 -4.91
CA ARG A 39 6.98 14.05 -4.96
C ARG A 39 5.91 13.27 -5.72
N VAL A 40 6.30 12.22 -6.42
CA VAL A 40 5.40 11.41 -7.27
C VAL A 40 5.08 10.07 -6.61
N ASP A 41 5.87 9.66 -5.62
CA ASP A 41 5.73 8.34 -5.03
C ASP A 41 4.85 8.47 -3.79
N LEU A 42 3.71 7.78 -3.80
CA LEU A 42 2.72 7.80 -2.72
C LEU A 42 2.78 6.47 -1.99
N GLU A 43 3.01 6.53 -0.68
CA GLU A 43 2.91 5.37 0.21
C GLU A 43 1.62 5.44 1.02
N VAL A 44 0.83 4.38 0.93
CA VAL A 44 -0.33 4.19 1.79
C VAL A 44 -0.01 3.11 2.79
N THR A 45 0.08 3.53 4.05
CA THR A 45 0.36 2.67 5.19
C THR A 45 -0.93 2.14 5.77
N LEU A 46 -0.97 0.83 6.00
CA LEU A 46 -2.06 0.12 6.66
C LEU A 46 -1.68 -0.18 8.12
N ASP A 47 -2.68 -0.31 8.99
CA ASP A 47 -2.51 -0.70 10.41
C ASP A 47 -1.84 -2.08 10.57
N SER A 48 -2.01 -2.92 9.56
CA SER A 48 -1.50 -4.26 9.46
C SER A 48 -0.99 -4.46 8.04
N GLY A 49 0.31 -4.72 7.91
CA GLY A 49 0.94 -4.94 6.61
C GLY A 49 0.22 -6.09 5.87
N PRO A 50 -0.02 -5.95 4.55
CA PRO A 50 -0.83 -6.88 3.79
C PRO A 50 -0.34 -8.31 3.99
N PRO A 51 -1.15 -9.25 4.48
CA PRO A 51 -0.77 -10.66 4.45
C PRO A 51 -0.70 -11.09 2.99
N LEU A 52 0.51 -11.09 2.41
CA LEU A 52 0.75 -11.38 1.00
C LEU A 52 0.12 -12.72 0.57
N ALA A 53 0.02 -13.67 1.50
CA ALA A 53 -0.63 -14.97 1.31
C ALA A 53 -2.16 -14.90 1.08
N LYS A 54 -2.83 -13.80 1.45
CA LYS A 54 -4.28 -13.59 1.29
C LYS A 54 -4.65 -12.71 0.11
N LEU A 55 -3.66 -12.19 -0.63
CA LEU A 55 -3.93 -11.43 -1.83
C LEU A 55 -4.21 -12.40 -3.00
N PRO A 56 -5.31 -12.20 -3.75
CA PRO A 56 -5.55 -12.96 -4.96
C PRO A 56 -4.34 -12.91 -5.91
N ALA A 57 -3.92 -14.07 -6.43
CA ALA A 57 -2.83 -14.14 -7.41
C ALA A 57 -3.08 -13.27 -8.66
N GLN A 58 -4.36 -12.95 -8.94
CA GLN A 58 -4.79 -12.05 -10.00
C GLN A 58 -4.41 -10.58 -9.74
N LEU A 59 -4.23 -10.19 -8.47
CA LEU A 59 -3.72 -8.87 -8.08
C LEU A 59 -2.20 -8.78 -8.20
N MET A 60 -1.50 -9.92 -8.24
CA MET A 60 -0.09 -10.02 -8.62
C MET A 60 0.07 -9.92 -10.15
N ALA A 61 -0.70 -9.03 -10.80
CA ALA A 61 -0.58 -8.76 -12.22
C ALA A 61 0.81 -8.19 -12.55
N THR A 62 1.24 -8.28 -13.81
CA THR A 62 2.59 -7.94 -14.32
C THR A 62 3.14 -6.55 -13.93
N THR A 63 2.30 -5.65 -13.44
CA THR A 63 2.63 -4.27 -13.07
C THR A 63 2.74 -4.02 -11.57
N ILE A 64 2.48 -5.01 -10.71
CA ILE A 64 2.59 -4.89 -9.25
C ILE A 64 3.65 -5.88 -8.75
N GLN A 65 4.59 -5.38 -7.97
CA GLN A 65 5.62 -6.16 -7.31
C GLN A 65 5.38 -6.18 -5.81
N THR A 66 5.73 -7.28 -5.16
CA THR A 66 5.81 -7.33 -3.70
C THR A 66 7.18 -6.84 -3.26
N TRP A 67 7.23 -6.18 -2.11
CA TRP A 67 8.49 -5.89 -1.43
C TRP A 67 8.40 -6.38 0.01
N THR A 68 9.55 -6.70 0.58
CA THR A 68 9.66 -7.12 1.97
C THR A 68 10.91 -6.49 2.55
N ASN A 69 10.76 -5.75 3.64
CA ASN A 69 11.87 -5.31 4.45
C ASN A 69 12.27 -6.46 5.37
N SER A 70 13.39 -7.11 5.02
CA SER A 70 14.02 -8.16 5.82
C SER A 70 15.20 -7.65 6.65
N ASP A 71 15.38 -6.33 6.76
CA ASP A 71 16.41 -5.75 7.62
C ASP A 71 16.11 -6.09 9.09
N PRO A 72 17.05 -6.76 9.81
CA PRO A 72 16.83 -7.20 11.18
C PRO A 72 16.71 -6.06 12.20
N HIS A 73 17.08 -4.83 11.83
CA HIS A 73 16.96 -3.66 12.71
C HIS A 73 15.55 -3.05 12.70
N TYR A 74 14.69 -3.47 11.77
CA TYR A 74 13.33 -2.98 11.64
C TYR A 74 12.32 -4.12 11.73
N PRO A 75 11.08 -3.87 12.18
CA PRO A 75 10.01 -4.86 12.10
C PRO A 75 9.85 -5.36 10.66
N LEU A 76 9.55 -6.65 10.50
CA LEU A 76 9.22 -7.23 9.20
C LEU A 76 8.06 -6.43 8.60
N ALA A 77 8.34 -5.69 7.53
CA ALA A 77 7.35 -4.96 6.77
C ALA A 77 7.25 -5.59 5.39
N GLN A 78 6.03 -5.74 4.89
CA GLN A 78 5.79 -6.28 3.57
C GLN A 78 4.74 -5.43 2.90
N GLY A 79 4.85 -5.27 1.59
CA GLY A 79 3.97 -4.37 0.88
C GLY A 79 3.91 -4.68 -0.61
N LEU A 80 3.13 -3.86 -1.28
CA LEU A 80 2.99 -3.86 -2.73
C LEU A 80 3.56 -2.56 -3.26
N VAL A 81 4.16 -2.62 -4.44
CA VAL A 81 4.61 -1.46 -5.18
C VAL A 81 4.17 -1.60 -6.63
N CYS A 82 3.69 -0.51 -7.21
CA CYS A 82 3.45 -0.42 -8.64
C CYS A 82 4.61 0.35 -9.26
N PRO A 83 5.65 -0.30 -9.81
CA PRO A 83 6.79 0.40 -10.42
C PRO A 83 6.37 1.35 -11.55
N SER A 84 5.29 1.07 -12.28
CA SER A 84 4.79 1.95 -13.35
C SER A 84 4.23 3.27 -12.85
N CYS A 85 3.55 3.26 -11.70
CA CYS A 85 2.96 4.47 -11.11
C CYS A 85 3.77 5.01 -9.94
N ARG A 86 4.80 4.28 -9.50
CA ARG A 86 5.65 4.55 -8.34
C ARG A 86 4.88 4.73 -7.02
N HIS A 87 3.75 4.05 -6.87
CA HIS A 87 2.97 4.06 -5.62
C HIS A 87 3.24 2.77 -4.84
N SER A 88 3.18 2.82 -3.50
CA SER A 88 3.32 1.68 -2.60
C SER A 88 2.13 1.55 -1.64
N LEU A 89 1.85 0.31 -1.25
CA LEU A 89 0.96 -0.09 -0.15
C LEU A 89 1.83 -0.86 0.86
N GLY A 90 1.87 -0.44 2.13
CA GLY A 90 2.74 -1.03 3.16
C GLY A 90 2.05 -1.17 4.50
#